data_AF-X0ZPE0-F1
#
_entry.id   AF-X0ZPE0-F1
#
_cell.length_a   1.000
_cell.length_b   1.000
_cell.length_c   1.000
_cell.angle_alpha   90.00
_cell.angle_beta   90.00
_cell.angle_gamma   90.00
#
_symmetry.space_group_name_H-M   'P 1'
#
loop_
_entity.id
_entity.type
_entity.pdbx_description
1 polymer ?
#
loop_
_entity_poly.entity_id
_entity_poly.type
_entity_poly.pdbx_seq_one_letter_code
_entity_poly.pdbx_strand_id
1 'polypeptide(L)'
;MYKAIVSSDWSECLAPCSPFDCISFNHPELTTELETIFKQYTSNIISLGEASHKIQTLLPVTVTIEQMDAYLDNSFSTYKGVPELIEWCLSKDILFMINTTGMIGYFQRVFAKGLLPRVPVISAHPMLRYPTRNSDPDDIYDLFEINDKGKNTDAVARSYHISSKRITLMGDSGGDGPHFEWGAKINAFLIGSMTKPSLEKYCLKKNINTHV
;
A
#
# COMPACT_ATOMS: atom_id res chain seq x y z
N MET A 1 -17.94 -12.63 13.89
CA MET A 1 -16.53 -13.04 13.73
C MET A 1 -16.05 -12.49 12.40
N TYR A 2 -15.12 -11.53 12.44
CA TYR A 2 -14.76 -10.64 11.33
C TYR A 2 -14.02 -11.38 10.19
N LYS A 3 -14.08 -10.82 8.98
CA LYS A 3 -13.26 -11.19 7.82
C LYS A 3 -12.37 -10.01 7.46
N ALA A 4 -11.22 -10.26 6.85
CA ALA A 4 -10.35 -9.20 6.36
C ALA A 4 -10.11 -9.34 4.85
N ILE A 5 -10.14 -8.21 4.17
CA ILE A 5 -9.52 -8.04 2.86
C ILE A 5 -8.33 -7.11 3.05
N VAL A 6 -7.15 -7.59 2.67
CA VAL A 6 -5.90 -6.88 2.81
C VAL A 6 -5.34 -6.66 1.42
N SER A 7 -5.24 -5.41 1.01
CA SER A 7 -4.47 -5.05 -0.17
C SER A 7 -3.00 -4.96 0.20
N SER A 8 -2.19 -5.82 -0.39
CA SER A 8 -0.74 -5.85 -0.26
C SER A 8 -0.08 -4.68 -0.97
N ASP A 9 -0.81 -3.94 -1.82
CA ASP A 9 -0.32 -2.66 -2.30
C ASP A 9 -1.44 -1.67 -2.61
N TRP A 10 -1.06 -0.44 -2.94
CA TRP A 10 -1.94 0.60 -3.47
C TRP A 10 -1.58 0.88 -4.92
N SER A 11 -0.32 1.23 -5.16
CA SER A 11 0.21 1.57 -6.47
C SER A 11 0.15 0.39 -7.42
N GLU A 12 -0.49 0.59 -8.57
CA GLU A 12 -0.75 -0.41 -9.61
C GLU A 12 -1.55 -1.66 -9.16
N CYS A 13 -2.01 -1.68 -7.90
CA CYS A 13 -2.90 -2.71 -7.35
C CYS A 13 -4.34 -2.19 -7.17
N LEU A 14 -4.50 -1.03 -6.54
CA LEU A 14 -5.79 -0.36 -6.32
C LEU A 14 -5.91 0.96 -7.08
N ALA A 15 -4.79 1.56 -7.48
CA ALA A 15 -4.76 2.83 -8.20
C ALA A 15 -3.69 2.83 -9.31
N PRO A 16 -3.95 3.46 -10.47
CA PRO A 16 -2.99 3.56 -11.56
C PRO A 16 -1.97 4.68 -11.30
N CYS A 17 -1.25 4.62 -10.19
CA CYS A 17 -0.24 5.59 -9.77
C CYS A 17 0.99 4.90 -9.19
N SER A 18 2.14 5.59 -9.21
CA SER A 18 3.32 5.18 -8.47
C SER A 18 3.35 5.84 -7.07
N PRO A 19 4.07 5.26 -6.09
CA PRO A 19 4.13 5.80 -4.74
C PRO A 19 4.86 7.15 -4.67
N PHE A 20 5.61 7.54 -5.70
CA PHE A 20 6.42 8.76 -5.73
C PHE A 20 5.85 9.87 -6.60
N ASP A 21 4.68 9.65 -7.22
CA ASP A 21 4.09 10.59 -8.17
C ASP A 21 3.83 11.99 -7.57
N CYS A 22 3.45 12.05 -6.29
CA CYS A 22 3.28 13.33 -5.59
C CYS A 22 4.60 14.13 -5.48
N ILE A 23 5.73 13.44 -5.42
CA ILE A 23 7.05 14.08 -5.36
C ILE A 23 7.41 14.57 -6.76
N SER A 24 7.29 13.73 -7.79
CA SER A 24 7.54 14.13 -9.18
C SER A 24 6.63 15.27 -9.64
N PHE A 25 5.39 15.33 -9.14
CA PHE A 25 4.47 16.44 -9.42
C PHE A 25 4.98 17.78 -8.88
N ASN A 26 5.55 17.78 -7.67
CA ASN A 26 6.03 19.00 -7.00
C ASN A 26 7.50 19.34 -7.32
N HIS A 27 8.27 18.34 -7.75
CA HIS A 27 9.68 18.42 -8.12
C HIS A 27 9.92 17.69 -9.45
N PRO A 28 9.43 18.21 -10.59
CA PRO A 28 9.55 17.54 -11.88
C PRO A 28 11.00 17.23 -12.28
N GLU A 29 11.95 18.04 -11.81
CA GLU A 29 13.39 17.87 -12.00
C GLU A 29 13.93 16.57 -11.40
N LEU A 30 13.24 15.95 -10.42
CA LEU A 30 13.66 14.71 -9.76
C LEU A 30 13.06 13.44 -10.39
N THR A 31 12.22 13.57 -11.43
CA THR A 31 11.43 12.44 -11.98
C THR A 31 12.31 11.26 -12.39
N THR A 32 13.43 11.52 -13.08
CA THR A 32 14.31 10.46 -13.60
C THR A 32 14.98 9.67 -12.46
N GLU A 33 15.43 10.38 -11.42
CA GLU A 33 16.03 9.79 -10.23
C GLU A 33 15.00 8.96 -9.44
N LEU A 34 13.78 9.48 -9.29
CA LEU A 34 12.69 8.79 -8.59
C LEU A 34 12.29 7.50 -9.32
N GLU A 35 12.15 7.52 -10.65
CA GLU A 35 11.88 6.33 -11.46
C GLU A 35 13.00 5.28 -11.32
N THR A 36 14.26 5.74 -11.29
CA THR A 36 15.41 4.86 -11.10
C THR A 36 15.38 4.17 -9.73
N ILE A 37 15.12 4.94 -8.66
CA ILE A 37 14.99 4.39 -7.30
C ILE A 37 13.80 3.43 -7.22
N PHE A 38 12.66 3.79 -7.79
CA PHE A 38 11.45 2.96 -7.85
C PHE A 38 11.74 1.60 -8.49
N LYS A 39 12.37 1.61 -9.66
CA LYS A 39 12.74 0.39 -10.38
C LYS A 39 13.73 -0.46 -9.58
N GLN A 40 14.71 0.17 -8.93
CA GLN A 40 15.70 -0.56 -8.13
C GLN A 40 15.08 -1.31 -6.95
N TYR A 41 14.21 -0.66 -6.16
CA TYR A 41 13.64 -1.33 -4.99
C TYR A 41 12.58 -2.36 -5.36
N THR A 42 11.73 -2.08 -6.36
CA THR A 42 10.72 -3.05 -6.85
C THR A 42 11.36 -4.27 -7.54
N SER A 43 12.58 -4.13 -8.05
CA SER A 43 13.40 -5.23 -8.57
C SER A 43 14.25 -5.93 -7.50
N ASN A 44 14.10 -5.57 -6.22
CA ASN A 44 14.89 -6.08 -5.09
C ASN A 44 16.41 -5.84 -5.22
N ILE A 45 16.83 -4.77 -5.88
CA ILE A 45 18.25 -4.37 -5.99
C ILE A 45 18.68 -3.61 -4.73
N ILE A 46 17.80 -2.75 -4.20
CA ILE A 46 17.96 -2.02 -2.93
C ILE A 46 16.75 -2.27 -2.04
N SER A 47 16.87 -2.03 -0.72
CA SER A 47 15.73 -2.14 0.20
C SER A 47 14.78 -0.93 0.10
N LEU A 48 13.58 -1.04 0.67
CA LEU A 48 12.65 0.09 0.73
C LEU A 48 13.19 1.20 1.65
N GLY A 49 13.85 0.83 2.74
CA GLY A 49 14.51 1.78 3.63
C GLY A 49 15.64 2.54 2.92
N GLU A 50 16.45 1.85 2.11
CA GLU A 50 17.50 2.50 1.30
C GLU A 50 16.90 3.43 0.24
N ALA A 51 15.85 2.99 -0.46
CA ALA A 51 15.12 3.82 -1.42
C ALA A 51 14.58 5.10 -0.77
N SER A 52 13.93 4.96 0.38
CA SER A 52 13.37 6.09 1.13
C SER A 52 14.45 7.05 1.61
N HIS A 53 15.59 6.55 2.08
CA HIS A 53 16.72 7.38 2.48
C HIS A 53 17.32 8.18 1.30
N LYS A 54 17.46 7.54 0.13
CA LYS A 54 17.90 8.23 -1.09
C LYS A 54 16.94 9.34 -1.48
N ILE A 55 15.63 9.08 -1.45
CA ILE A 55 14.60 10.08 -1.78
C ILE A 55 14.65 11.24 -0.80
N GLN A 56 14.75 10.98 0.51
CA GLN A 56 14.88 12.03 1.52
C GLN A 56 16.13 12.92 1.30
N THR A 57 17.22 12.33 0.81
CA THR A 57 18.45 13.09 0.52
C THR A 57 18.33 13.94 -0.75
N LEU A 58 17.52 13.50 -1.72
CA LEU A 58 17.23 14.26 -2.94
C LEU A 58 16.27 15.42 -2.69
N LEU A 59 15.35 15.28 -1.74
CA LEU A 59 14.32 16.27 -1.48
C LEU A 59 14.88 17.49 -0.75
N PRO A 60 14.79 18.70 -1.34
CA PRO A 60 15.21 19.93 -0.65
C PRO A 60 14.29 20.27 0.53
N VAL A 61 13.01 19.89 0.41
CA VAL A 61 11.97 20.04 1.43
C VAL A 61 10.97 18.90 1.28
N THR A 62 10.37 18.45 2.38
CA THR A 62 9.28 17.48 2.33
C THR A 62 8.04 18.11 1.70
N VAL A 63 7.29 17.32 0.93
CA VAL A 63 6.00 17.73 0.36
C VAL A 63 5.08 18.25 1.47
N THR A 64 4.54 19.45 1.28
CA THR A 64 3.59 20.10 2.21
C THR A 64 2.16 19.57 2.03
N ILE A 65 1.27 19.89 2.97
CA ILE A 65 -0.15 19.53 2.87
C ILE A 65 -0.76 20.14 1.61
N GLU A 66 -0.47 21.40 1.33
CA GLU A 66 -0.99 22.15 0.19
C GLU A 66 -0.52 21.54 -1.13
N GLN A 67 0.76 21.15 -1.21
CA GLN A 67 1.34 20.48 -2.36
C GLN A 67 0.76 19.09 -2.59
N MET A 68 0.51 18.31 -1.52
CA MET A 68 -0.15 17.01 -1.61
C MET A 68 -1.61 17.18 -2.05
N ASP A 69 -2.33 18.15 -1.49
CA ASP A 69 -3.71 18.42 -1.87
C ASP A 69 -3.83 18.85 -3.34
N ALA A 70 -2.90 19.69 -3.82
CA ALA A 70 -2.83 20.10 -5.23
C ALA A 70 -2.55 18.92 -6.17
N TYR A 71 -1.64 18.01 -5.78
CA TYR A 71 -1.41 16.76 -6.52
C TYR A 71 -2.67 15.89 -6.55
N LEU A 72 -3.34 15.70 -5.42
CA LEU A 72 -4.55 14.90 -5.33
C LEU A 72 -5.69 15.49 -6.18
N ASP A 73 -5.88 16.81 -6.16
CA ASP A 73 -6.89 17.48 -6.98
C ASP A 73 -6.64 17.31 -8.48
N ASN A 74 -5.37 17.23 -8.88
CA ASN A 74 -5.00 17.07 -10.28
C ASN A 74 -5.01 15.61 -10.76
N SER A 75 -4.56 14.68 -9.92
CA SER A 75 -4.10 13.36 -10.38
C SER A 75 -4.70 12.17 -9.62
N PHE A 76 -5.49 12.38 -8.55
CA PHE A 76 -6.06 11.26 -7.81
C PHE A 76 -6.97 10.41 -8.69
N SER A 77 -6.73 9.10 -8.68
CA SER A 77 -7.56 8.12 -9.37
C SER A 77 -7.45 6.76 -8.70
N THR A 78 -8.44 5.91 -8.93
CA THR A 78 -8.43 4.50 -8.52
C THR A 78 -8.83 3.63 -9.71
N TYR A 79 -8.55 2.34 -9.64
CA TYR A 79 -9.23 1.40 -10.53
C TYR A 79 -10.74 1.41 -10.25
N LYS A 80 -11.52 1.09 -11.29
CA LYS A 80 -12.99 1.08 -11.22
C LYS A 80 -13.46 0.09 -10.15
N GLY A 81 -14.37 0.52 -9.29
CA GLY A 81 -14.97 -0.33 -8.26
C GLY A 81 -14.23 -0.35 -6.92
N VAL A 82 -13.06 0.28 -6.81
CA VAL A 82 -12.28 0.28 -5.55
C VAL A 82 -13.01 1.02 -4.43
N PRO A 83 -13.51 2.26 -4.61
CA PRO A 83 -14.31 2.92 -3.58
C PRO A 83 -15.54 2.09 -3.18
N GLU A 84 -16.27 1.54 -4.15
CA GLU A 84 -17.47 0.74 -3.92
C GLU A 84 -17.16 -0.57 -3.18
N LEU A 85 -16.02 -1.21 -3.49
CA LEU A 85 -15.55 -2.40 -2.78
C LEU A 85 -15.25 -2.07 -1.31
N ILE A 86 -14.59 -0.94 -1.05
CA ILE A 86 -14.28 -0.51 0.33
C ILE A 86 -15.59 -0.24 1.08
N GLU A 87 -16.51 0.55 0.52
CA GLU A 87 -17.82 0.81 1.14
C GLU A 87 -18.59 -0.47 1.40
N TRP A 88 -18.60 -1.39 0.43
CA TRP A 88 -19.26 -2.68 0.59
C TRP A 88 -18.64 -3.47 1.74
N CYS A 89 -17.31 -3.53 1.85
CA CYS A 89 -16.63 -4.20 2.96
C CYS A 89 -17.04 -3.59 4.31
N LEU A 90 -17.00 -2.26 4.41
CA LEU A 90 -17.39 -1.55 5.63
C LEU A 90 -18.85 -1.84 6.01
N SER A 91 -19.77 -1.87 5.03
CA SER A 91 -21.19 -2.18 5.25
C SER A 91 -21.47 -3.63 5.69
N LYS A 92 -20.47 -4.52 5.57
CA LYS A 92 -20.57 -5.95 5.88
C LYS A 92 -19.71 -6.37 7.05
N ASP A 93 -19.19 -5.41 7.82
CA ASP A 93 -18.26 -5.68 8.91
C ASP A 93 -17.04 -6.50 8.43
N ILE A 94 -16.54 -6.19 7.24
CA ILE A 94 -15.31 -6.73 6.68
C ILE A 94 -14.23 -5.66 6.81
N LEU A 95 -13.16 -5.98 7.52
CA LEU A 95 -12.01 -5.10 7.66
C LEU A 95 -11.32 -4.98 6.29
N PHE A 96 -11.21 -3.75 5.78
CA PHE A 96 -10.40 -3.46 4.60
C PHE A 96 -9.11 -2.78 5.05
N MET A 97 -7.96 -3.38 4.72
CA MET A 97 -6.64 -2.83 5.05
C MET A 97 -5.90 -2.48 3.78
N ILE A 98 -5.33 -1.28 3.72
CA ILE A 98 -4.34 -0.90 2.70
C ILE A 98 -2.95 -1.07 3.31
N ASN A 99 -2.16 -1.98 2.77
CA ASN A 99 -0.83 -2.33 3.29
C ASN A 99 0.23 -2.12 2.19
N THR A 100 0.73 -0.90 2.04
CA THR A 100 1.46 -0.44 0.84
C THR A 100 2.83 0.14 1.20
N THR A 101 3.73 0.19 0.22
CA THR A 101 4.98 0.97 0.35
C THR A 101 4.80 2.47 0.09
N GLY A 102 3.60 2.90 -0.32
CA GLY A 102 3.24 4.32 -0.40
C GLY A 102 3.29 5.01 0.96
N MET A 103 3.22 6.35 0.97
CA MET A 103 3.42 7.12 2.20
C MET A 103 2.13 7.35 3.00
N ILE A 104 2.25 7.35 4.33
CA ILE A 104 1.13 7.63 5.25
C ILE A 104 0.45 8.97 4.90
N GLY A 105 1.23 10.01 4.63
CA GLY A 105 0.74 11.36 4.33
C GLY A 105 -0.18 11.44 3.12
N TYR A 106 0.03 10.59 2.10
CA TYR A 106 -0.87 10.50 0.95
C TYR A 106 -2.28 10.10 1.40
N PHE A 107 -2.39 9.01 2.18
CA PHE A 107 -3.68 8.50 2.65
C PHE A 107 -4.36 9.44 3.64
N GLN A 108 -3.60 10.09 4.53
CA GLN A 108 -4.14 11.12 5.42
C GLN A 108 -4.87 12.22 4.64
N ARG A 109 -4.31 12.64 3.49
CA ARG A 109 -4.94 13.66 2.64
C ARG A 109 -6.08 13.12 1.80
N VAL A 110 -5.96 11.91 1.25
CA VAL A 110 -7.05 11.23 0.53
C VAL A 110 -8.32 11.15 1.38
N PHE A 111 -8.21 10.73 2.64
CA PHE A 111 -9.36 10.64 3.54
C PHE A 111 -9.85 12.01 4.00
N ALA A 112 -8.95 12.95 4.31
CA ALA A 112 -9.33 14.31 4.68
C ALA A 112 -10.10 15.05 3.58
N LYS A 113 -9.81 14.74 2.32
CA LYS A 113 -10.51 15.30 1.15
C LYS A 113 -11.77 14.51 0.75
N GLY A 114 -12.06 13.38 1.41
CA GLY A 114 -13.20 12.53 1.06
C GLY A 114 -13.09 11.86 -0.31
N LEU A 115 -11.86 11.70 -0.83
CA LEU A 115 -11.61 11.10 -2.15
C LEU A 115 -11.76 9.57 -2.14
N LEU A 116 -11.67 8.96 -0.95
CA LEU A 116 -11.87 7.54 -0.72
C LEU A 116 -12.65 7.34 0.58
N PRO A 117 -13.52 6.32 0.69
CA PRO A 117 -14.07 5.91 1.97
C PRO A 117 -12.93 5.61 2.95
N ARG A 118 -13.07 6.09 4.20
CA ARG A 118 -12.06 5.90 5.24
C ARG A 118 -11.97 4.42 5.61
N VAL A 119 -10.82 3.81 5.34
CA VAL A 119 -10.53 2.43 5.77
C VAL A 119 -10.20 2.40 7.27
N PRO A 120 -10.49 1.30 7.99
CA PRO A 120 -10.16 1.17 9.41
C PRO A 120 -8.66 1.12 9.67
N VAL A 121 -7.88 0.55 8.73
CA VAL A 121 -6.45 0.29 8.94
C VAL A 121 -5.64 0.63 7.70
N ILE A 122 -4.52 1.34 7.91
CA ILE A 122 -3.45 1.46 6.93
C ILE A 122 -2.12 0.97 7.50
N SER A 123 -1.28 0.41 6.63
CA SER A 123 0.13 0.13 6.88
C SER A 123 0.92 0.74 5.73
N ALA A 124 1.75 1.73 6.01
CA ALA A 124 2.37 2.58 4.99
C ALA A 124 3.70 3.18 5.48
N HIS A 125 4.52 3.67 4.55
CA HIS A 125 5.84 4.19 4.88
C HIS A 125 5.76 5.59 5.54
N PRO A 126 6.49 5.83 6.65
CA PRO A 126 6.37 7.09 7.41
C PRO A 126 7.20 8.25 6.87
N MET A 127 7.92 8.08 5.76
CA MET A 127 8.79 9.11 5.14
C MET A 127 8.06 10.45 4.94
N LEU A 128 6.78 10.40 4.57
CA LEU A 128 5.90 11.56 4.53
C LEU A 128 4.71 11.28 5.44
N ARG A 129 4.57 12.07 6.50
CA ARG A 129 3.49 11.97 7.49
C ARG A 129 3.14 13.35 8.02
N TYR A 130 1.85 13.66 8.05
CA TYR A 130 1.33 14.92 8.58
C TYR A 130 0.78 14.73 10.00
N PRO A 131 0.56 15.82 10.76
CA PRO A 131 -0.08 15.73 12.07
C PRO A 131 -1.43 15.01 11.99
N THR A 132 -1.70 14.15 12.97
CA THR A 132 -2.91 13.33 13.03
C THR A 132 -4.19 14.17 13.02
N ARG A 133 -5.21 13.67 12.32
CA ARG A 133 -6.55 14.29 12.25
C ARG A 133 -7.65 13.25 12.43
N ASN A 134 -8.87 13.70 12.75
CA ASN A 134 -10.04 12.82 12.89
C ASN A 134 -10.44 12.11 11.58
N SER A 135 -9.97 12.63 10.44
CA SER A 135 -10.14 12.01 9.12
C SER A 135 -9.24 10.78 8.92
N ASP A 136 -8.20 10.63 9.74
CA ASP A 136 -7.24 9.54 9.59
C ASP A 136 -7.88 8.20 10.00
N PRO A 137 -7.37 7.06 9.47
CA PRO A 137 -7.75 5.74 9.93
C PRO A 137 -7.53 5.58 11.43
N ASP A 138 -8.33 4.72 12.05
CA ASP A 138 -8.25 4.48 13.50
C ASP A 138 -6.91 3.82 13.86
N ASP A 139 -6.42 2.91 13.01
CA ASP A 139 -5.11 2.27 13.15
C ASP A 139 -4.18 2.56 11.96
N ILE A 140 -2.97 3.01 12.28
CA ILE A 140 -1.89 3.30 11.32
C ILE A 140 -0.63 2.56 11.78
N TYR A 141 -0.10 1.69 10.93
CA TYR A 141 1.14 0.95 11.17
C TYR A 141 2.25 1.48 10.27
N ASP A 142 3.42 1.73 10.85
CA ASP A 142 4.60 2.09 10.07
C ASP A 142 5.12 0.85 9.33
N LEU A 143 5.40 1.00 8.05
CA LEU A 143 6.01 -0.02 7.18
C LEU A 143 7.35 0.54 6.70
N PHE A 144 8.46 -0.02 7.17
CA PHE A 144 9.80 0.42 6.78
C PHE A 144 10.38 -0.46 5.67
N GLU A 145 10.03 -1.74 5.68
CA GLU A 145 10.46 -2.71 4.68
C GLU A 145 9.30 -3.54 4.14
N ILE A 146 9.46 -4.10 2.94
CA ILE A 146 8.42 -4.94 2.29
C ILE A 146 8.03 -6.15 3.16
N ASN A 147 8.95 -6.64 3.99
CA ASN A 147 8.71 -7.75 4.91
C ASN A 147 7.82 -7.37 6.10
N ASP A 148 7.68 -6.07 6.40
CA ASP A 148 6.77 -5.60 7.45
C ASP A 148 5.31 -5.82 7.07
N LYS A 149 4.98 -5.97 5.78
CA LYS A 149 3.60 -6.19 5.32
C LYS A 149 2.94 -7.36 6.07
N GLY A 150 3.58 -8.54 6.10
CA GLY A 150 3.04 -9.71 6.80
C GLY A 150 2.99 -9.54 8.33
N LYS A 151 3.99 -8.85 8.91
CA LYS A 151 4.03 -8.54 10.35
C LYS A 151 2.89 -7.62 10.76
N ASN A 152 2.65 -6.56 10.00
CA ASN A 152 1.60 -5.59 10.27
C ASN A 152 0.21 -6.22 10.05
N THR A 153 0.04 -7.05 9.00
CA THR A 153 -1.20 -7.81 8.81
C THR A 153 -1.46 -8.79 9.97
N ASP A 154 -0.45 -9.49 10.48
CA ASP A 154 -0.58 -10.37 11.66
C ASP A 154 -0.98 -9.58 12.92
N ALA A 155 -0.37 -8.41 13.15
CA ALA A 155 -0.71 -7.55 14.27
C ALA A 155 -2.18 -7.10 14.23
N VAL A 156 -2.66 -6.69 13.05
CA VAL A 156 -4.06 -6.30 12.81
C VAL A 156 -5.00 -7.50 13.00
N ALA A 157 -4.64 -8.67 12.46
CA ALA A 157 -5.46 -9.86 12.62
C ALA A 157 -5.64 -10.22 14.10
N ARG A 158 -4.60 -10.04 14.93
CA ARG A 158 -4.69 -10.28 16.39
C ARG A 158 -5.55 -9.23 17.10
N SER A 159 -5.38 -7.94 16.82
CA SER A 159 -6.16 -6.88 17.49
C SER A 159 -7.66 -6.99 17.17
N TYR A 160 -8.00 -7.35 15.93
CA TYR A 160 -9.38 -7.53 15.49
C TYR A 160 -9.92 -8.95 15.66
N HIS A 161 -9.16 -9.87 16.28
CA HIS A 161 -9.53 -11.27 16.49
C HIS A 161 -9.95 -11.99 15.20
N ILE A 162 -9.24 -11.73 14.10
CA ILE A 162 -9.45 -12.30 12.78
C ILE A 162 -8.60 -13.56 12.63
N SER A 163 -9.26 -14.70 12.42
CA SER A 163 -8.58 -15.95 12.09
C SER A 163 -7.86 -15.85 10.75
N SER A 164 -6.66 -16.43 10.63
CA SER A 164 -5.87 -16.43 9.39
C SER A 164 -6.63 -16.94 8.16
N LYS A 165 -7.45 -17.99 8.33
CA LYS A 165 -8.34 -18.56 7.29
C LYS A 165 -9.44 -17.62 6.78
N ARG A 166 -9.58 -16.43 7.38
CA ARG A 166 -10.56 -15.39 7.01
C ARG A 166 -9.88 -14.13 6.47
N ILE A 167 -8.60 -14.22 6.18
CA ILE A 167 -7.83 -13.17 5.51
C ILE A 167 -7.79 -13.51 4.03
N THR A 168 -8.27 -12.57 3.22
CA THR A 168 -8.01 -12.52 1.79
C THR A 168 -6.90 -11.50 1.55
N LEU A 169 -5.82 -11.92 0.92
CA LEU A 169 -4.71 -11.06 0.52
C LEU A 169 -4.77 -10.83 -0.99
N MET A 170 -4.70 -9.58 -1.42
CA MET A 170 -4.58 -9.21 -2.84
C MET A 170 -3.28 -8.45 -3.11
N GLY A 171 -2.69 -8.60 -4.28
CA GLY A 171 -1.47 -7.89 -4.68
C GLY A 171 -1.17 -8.06 -6.16
N ASP A 172 -0.27 -7.25 -6.69
CA ASP A 172 -0.04 -7.14 -8.14
C ASP A 172 1.38 -7.51 -8.56
N SER A 173 2.40 -7.28 -7.71
CA SER A 173 3.80 -7.29 -8.13
C SER A 173 4.72 -8.19 -7.30
N GLY A 174 5.93 -8.46 -7.81
CA GLY A 174 6.94 -9.22 -7.08
C GLY A 174 7.35 -8.62 -5.73
N GLY A 175 7.12 -7.32 -5.50
CA GLY A 175 7.31 -6.67 -4.19
C GLY A 175 6.34 -7.17 -3.12
N ASP A 176 5.19 -7.72 -3.52
CA ASP A 176 4.22 -8.39 -2.65
C ASP A 176 4.56 -9.85 -2.37
N GLY A 177 5.52 -10.41 -3.10
CA GLY A 177 5.93 -11.81 -2.99
C GLY A 177 6.16 -12.27 -1.54
N PRO A 178 6.93 -11.54 -0.72
CA PRO A 178 7.10 -11.88 0.70
C PRO A 178 5.80 -11.91 1.51
N HIS A 179 4.86 -11.02 1.22
CA HIS A 179 3.55 -10.98 1.89
C HIS A 179 2.68 -12.16 1.45
N PHE A 180 2.72 -12.55 0.18
CA PHE A 180 2.08 -13.76 -0.35
C PHE A 180 2.69 -15.03 0.24
N GLU A 181 4.02 -15.09 0.40
CA GLU A 181 4.69 -16.20 1.08
C GLU A 181 4.23 -16.32 2.54
N TRP A 182 4.11 -15.19 3.25
CA TRP A 182 3.53 -15.17 4.59
C TRP A 182 2.05 -15.64 4.59
N GLY A 183 1.23 -15.13 3.66
CA GLY A 183 -0.18 -15.49 3.54
C GLY A 183 -0.38 -16.98 3.28
N ALA A 184 0.44 -17.58 2.42
CA ALA A 184 0.42 -19.01 2.16
C ALA A 184 0.73 -19.83 3.42
N LYS A 185 1.73 -19.42 4.23
CA LYS A 185 2.10 -20.11 5.48
C LYS A 185 0.97 -20.15 6.50
N ILE A 186 0.10 -19.14 6.51
CA ILE A 186 -1.02 -19.04 7.46
C ILE A 186 -2.36 -19.53 6.88
N ASN A 187 -2.36 -20.04 5.64
CA ASN A 187 -3.55 -20.45 4.88
C ASN A 187 -4.55 -19.31 4.63
N ALA A 188 -4.05 -18.11 4.29
CA ALA A 188 -4.87 -17.03 3.76
C ALA A 188 -5.32 -17.33 2.31
N PHE A 189 -6.41 -16.70 1.87
CA PHE A 189 -6.84 -16.76 0.47
C PHE A 189 -6.06 -15.72 -0.34
N LEU A 190 -5.38 -16.12 -1.41
CA LEU A 190 -4.46 -15.25 -2.15
C LEU A 190 -5.00 -14.92 -3.54
N ILE A 191 -5.11 -13.62 -3.85
CA ILE A 191 -5.64 -13.12 -5.12
C ILE A 191 -4.56 -12.27 -5.81
N GLY A 192 -4.16 -12.64 -7.02
CA GLY A 192 -3.45 -11.73 -7.90
C GLY A 192 -4.42 -10.71 -8.49
N SER A 193 -4.20 -9.43 -8.23
CA SER A 193 -5.01 -8.33 -8.76
C SER A 193 -4.12 -7.50 -9.68
N MET A 194 -4.48 -7.38 -10.97
CA MET A 194 -3.60 -6.78 -11.99
C MET A 194 -2.22 -7.45 -12.04
N THR A 195 -2.20 -8.79 -11.88
CA THR A 195 -0.97 -9.57 -11.66
C THR A 195 0.09 -9.34 -12.73
N LYS A 196 1.26 -8.90 -12.28
CA LYS A 196 2.45 -8.76 -13.11
C LYS A 196 3.23 -10.08 -13.17
N PRO A 197 4.00 -10.31 -14.26
CA PRO A 197 4.84 -11.51 -14.38
C PRO A 197 5.84 -11.70 -13.24
N SER A 198 6.22 -10.63 -12.53
CA SER A 198 7.12 -10.71 -11.38
C SER A 198 6.49 -11.42 -10.18
N LEU A 199 5.21 -11.19 -9.90
CA LEU A 199 4.48 -11.88 -8.82
C LEU A 199 4.24 -13.35 -9.18
N GLU A 200 3.81 -13.62 -10.42
CA GLU A 200 3.58 -14.98 -10.93
C GLU A 200 4.85 -15.83 -10.80
N LYS A 201 5.99 -15.30 -11.27
CA LYS A 201 7.29 -15.98 -11.17
C LYS A 201 7.71 -16.23 -9.73
N TYR A 202 7.49 -15.25 -8.84
CA TYR A 202 7.80 -15.39 -7.42
C TYR A 202 6.98 -16.53 -6.79
N CYS A 203 5.66 -16.50 -6.99
CA CYS A 203 4.74 -17.49 -6.43
C CYS A 203 5.01 -18.89 -6.99
N LEU A 204 5.21 -19.01 -8.32
CA LEU A 204 5.52 -20.28 -8.98
C LEU A 204 6.81 -20.90 -8.43
N LYS A 205 7.88 -20.10 -8.30
CA LYS A 205 9.17 -20.58 -7.74
C LYS A 205 9.03 -21.11 -6.31
N LYS A 206 8.04 -20.63 -5.57
CA LYS A 206 7.79 -20.96 -4.15
C LYS A 206 6.63 -21.95 -3.96
N ASN A 207 6.02 -22.45 -5.04
CA ASN A 207 4.82 -23.28 -5.01
C ASN A 207 3.64 -22.65 -4.25
N ILE A 208 3.46 -21.33 -4.39
CA ILE A 208 2.36 -20.58 -3.81
C ILE A 208 1.21 -20.53 -4.82
N ASN A 209 0.04 -21.02 -4.44
CA ASN A 209 -1.17 -20.96 -5.26
C ASN A 209 -1.84 -19.59 -5.11
N THR A 210 -2.14 -18.96 -6.24
CA THR A 210 -2.87 -17.68 -6.31
C THR A 210 -4.10 -17.84 -7.21
N HIS A 211 -5.14 -17.10 -6.90
CA HIS A 211 -6.33 -16.96 -7.74
C HIS A 211 -6.18 -15.68 -8.57
N VAL A 212 -6.53 -15.73 -9.86
CA VAL A 212 -6.54 -14.58 -10.77
C VAL A 212 -7.93 -14.44 -11.36
#